data_AF-A0A4P2Q7C0-F1
#
_entry.id   AF-A0A4P2Q7C0-F1
#
_cell.length_a   1.000
_cell.length_b   1.000
_cell.length_c   1.000
_cell.angle_alpha   90.00
_cell.angle_beta   90.00
_cell.angle_gamma   90.00
#
_symmetry.space_group_name_H-M   'P 1'
#
loop_
_entity.id
_entity.type
_entity.pdbx_description
1 polymer ?
#
loop_
_entity_poly.entity_id
_entity_poly.type
_entity_poly.pdbx_seq_one_letter_code
_entity_poly.pdbx_strand_id
1 'polypeptide(L)'
;MDLFENGSEDEIRSTLEEYGIGYAVQELISDCPQYFPSGDRNMWHSFDGEHYYIDGSGRPHRAYAYLPPIAAAPRRETCQGNVGRWGDAENPANDYDGGHLIGSQLGGWGGRANLVPQDANFNRGNWVALENKMALCGSLPSGRMRYFIGANYPNSSALIPNNMTMEITNRSTGSSVFMSFSNTDGGGSSGTSEKNRGISFLDSNGCR
;
A
#
# COMPACT_ATOMS: atom_id res chain seq x y z
N MET A 1 -0.38 6.40 20.32
CA MET A 1 0.79 5.49 20.32
C MET A 1 0.60 4.57 19.12
N ASP A 2 1.64 4.37 18.34
CA ASP A 2 1.56 3.60 17.10
C ASP A 2 1.90 2.14 17.38
N LEU A 3 0.91 1.25 17.23
CA LEU A 3 0.96 -0.14 17.71
C LEU A 3 2.12 -0.92 17.07
N PHE A 4 2.30 -0.78 15.75
CA PHE A 4 3.31 -1.53 15.00
C PHE A 4 4.76 -1.09 15.26
N GLU A 5 4.97 0.08 15.84
CA GLU A 5 6.32 0.57 16.15
C GLU A 5 6.71 0.32 17.60
N ASN A 6 5.78 0.50 18.52
CA ASN A 6 6.10 0.56 19.94
C ASN A 6 5.67 -0.71 20.70
N GLY A 7 4.77 -1.50 20.11
CA GLY A 7 4.32 -2.76 20.69
C GLY A 7 5.35 -3.86 20.47
N SER A 8 5.54 -4.70 21.48
CA SER A 8 6.20 -6.00 21.24
C SER A 8 5.32 -6.87 20.33
N GLU A 9 5.89 -7.88 19.66
CA GLU A 9 5.10 -8.78 18.79
C GLU A 9 3.92 -9.43 19.52
N ASP A 10 4.11 -9.82 20.78
CA ASP A 10 3.05 -10.39 21.62
C ASP A 10 1.99 -9.35 22.01
N GLU A 11 2.39 -8.10 22.25
CA GLU A 11 1.45 -7.00 22.51
C GLU A 11 0.62 -6.67 21.26
N ILE A 12 1.26 -6.60 20.08
CA ILE A 12 0.60 -6.39 18.80
C ILE A 12 -0.40 -7.53 18.55
N ARG A 13 0.04 -8.78 18.71
CA ARG A 13 -0.81 -9.96 18.52
C ARG A 13 -2.00 -9.94 19.46
N SER A 14 -1.77 -9.76 20.77
CA SER A 14 -2.83 -9.70 21.78
C SER A 14 -3.83 -8.58 21.49
N THR A 15 -3.33 -7.39 21.12
CA THR A 15 -4.18 -6.23 20.83
C THR A 15 -5.05 -6.47 19.60
N LEU A 16 -4.48 -7.03 18.53
CA LEU A 16 -5.23 -7.29 17.29
C LEU A 16 -6.24 -8.45 17.47
N GLU A 17 -5.91 -9.45 18.28
CA GLU A 17 -6.77 -10.59 18.56
C GLU A 17 -8.09 -10.18 19.26
N GLU A 18 -8.07 -9.12 20.08
CA GLU A 18 -9.28 -8.51 20.66
C GLU A 18 -10.28 -8.00 19.59
N TYR A 19 -9.77 -7.67 18.40
CA TYR A 19 -10.57 -7.24 17.26
C TYR A 19 -10.81 -8.36 16.24
N GLY A 20 -10.40 -9.60 16.55
CA GLY A 20 -10.49 -10.74 15.63
C GLY A 20 -9.54 -10.62 14.43
N ILE A 21 -8.43 -9.89 14.60
CA ILE A 21 -7.40 -9.68 13.57
C ILE A 21 -6.14 -10.49 13.95
N GLY A 22 -5.64 -11.29 13.02
CA GLY A 22 -4.39 -12.02 13.20
C GLY A 22 -3.15 -11.14 12.99
N TYR A 23 -2.01 -11.61 13.50
CA TYR A 23 -0.69 -11.00 13.28
C TYR A 23 0.40 -12.06 13.10
N ALA A 24 1.17 -11.95 12.03
CA ALA A 24 2.26 -12.86 11.70
C ALA A 24 3.53 -12.07 11.31
N VAL A 25 4.68 -12.56 11.76
CA VAL A 25 6.01 -12.09 11.37
C VAL A 25 6.74 -13.14 10.54
N GLN A 26 7.26 -12.73 9.38
CA GLN A 26 8.27 -13.40 8.55
C GLN A 26 8.14 -14.91 8.22
N GLU A 27 6.94 -15.50 8.21
CA GLU A 27 6.73 -16.82 7.63
C GLU A 27 5.53 -16.86 6.67
N LEU A 28 5.82 -17.10 5.38
CA LEU A 28 4.97 -17.88 4.47
C LEU A 28 3.65 -17.25 4.00
N ILE A 29 3.55 -15.93 3.83
CA ILE A 29 2.47 -15.44 2.99
C ILE A 29 2.69 -15.90 1.54
N SER A 30 1.70 -16.61 0.99
CA SER A 30 1.81 -17.22 -0.34
C SER A 30 2.18 -16.20 -1.42
N ASP A 31 3.16 -16.54 -2.27
CA ASP A 31 3.91 -15.54 -3.03
C ASP A 31 3.07 -14.78 -4.07
N CYS A 32 2.12 -15.49 -4.73
CA CYS A 32 1.24 -14.90 -5.74
C CYS A 32 -0.13 -15.57 -5.97
N PRO A 33 -0.96 -15.82 -4.93
CA PRO A 33 -2.33 -16.28 -5.15
C PRO A 33 -3.25 -15.16 -5.67
N GLN A 34 -4.32 -15.49 -6.38
CA GLN A 34 -5.36 -14.50 -6.70
C GLN A 34 -6.10 -14.06 -5.43
N TYR A 35 -6.45 -15.03 -4.58
CA TYR A 35 -6.96 -14.82 -3.23
C TYR A 35 -6.11 -15.62 -2.24
N PHE A 36 -5.67 -14.98 -1.17
CA PHE A 36 -4.96 -15.63 -0.08
C PHE A 36 -5.79 -16.76 0.57
N PRO A 37 -5.16 -17.87 0.97
CA PRO A 37 -5.83 -18.97 1.68
C PRO A 37 -6.38 -18.48 3.02
N SER A 38 -7.35 -19.19 3.60
CA SER A 38 -8.03 -18.75 4.83
C SER A 38 -7.10 -18.48 6.02
N GLY A 39 -5.96 -19.17 6.09
CA GLY A 39 -4.96 -18.95 7.14
C GLY A 39 -4.28 -17.57 7.09
N ASP A 40 -4.30 -16.91 5.93
CA ASP A 40 -3.67 -15.62 5.71
C ASP A 40 -4.66 -14.45 5.79
N ARG A 41 -5.96 -14.71 5.99
CA ARG A 41 -7.04 -13.70 5.92
C ARG A 41 -7.32 -13.03 7.26
N ASN A 42 -7.83 -11.80 7.21
CA ASN A 42 -8.04 -10.95 8.38
C ASN A 42 -6.78 -10.86 9.24
N MET A 43 -5.63 -10.72 8.59
CA MET A 43 -4.33 -10.83 9.24
C MET A 43 -3.38 -9.75 8.73
N TRP A 44 -2.66 -9.15 9.65
CA TRP A 44 -1.48 -8.34 9.36
C TRP A 44 -0.25 -9.24 9.25
N HIS A 45 0.44 -9.14 8.11
CA HIS A 45 1.71 -9.79 7.84
C HIS A 45 2.80 -8.73 7.90
N SER A 46 3.81 -8.94 8.75
CA SER A 46 4.89 -7.98 8.95
C SER A 46 6.24 -8.61 8.66
N PHE A 47 7.00 -7.97 7.78
CA PHE A 47 8.34 -8.39 7.39
C PHE A 47 9.07 -7.21 6.75
N ASP A 48 10.40 -7.21 6.88
CA ASP A 48 11.29 -6.20 6.27
C ASP A 48 10.93 -4.73 6.59
N GLY A 49 10.30 -4.49 7.75
CA GLY A 49 9.87 -3.15 8.19
C GLY A 49 8.56 -2.65 7.57
N GLU A 50 7.85 -3.52 6.85
CA GLU A 50 6.57 -3.25 6.22
C GLU A 50 5.46 -4.10 6.86
N HIS A 51 4.22 -3.64 6.74
CA HIS A 51 3.05 -4.35 7.25
C HIS A 51 1.96 -4.37 6.19
N TYR A 52 1.40 -5.55 5.96
CA TYR A 52 0.40 -5.81 4.93
C TYR A 52 -0.82 -6.48 5.53
N TYR A 53 -1.99 -5.87 5.37
CA TYR A 53 -3.24 -6.45 5.81
C TYR A 53 -3.97 -7.13 4.67
N ILE A 54 -4.30 -8.40 4.87
CA ILE A 54 -5.14 -9.19 3.97
C ILE A 54 -6.56 -9.25 4.55
N ASP A 55 -7.55 -8.87 3.75
CA ASP A 55 -8.95 -8.87 4.18
C ASP A 55 -9.56 -10.29 4.28
N GLY A 56 -10.79 -10.37 4.79
CA GLY A 56 -11.53 -11.63 4.93
C GLY A 56 -11.87 -12.33 3.61
N SER A 57 -11.72 -11.65 2.47
CA SER A 57 -11.89 -12.23 1.14
C SER A 57 -10.56 -12.77 0.58
N GLY A 58 -9.43 -12.48 1.25
CA GLY A 58 -8.09 -12.89 0.82
C GLY A 58 -7.44 -11.91 -0.13
N ARG A 59 -7.74 -10.61 -0.03
CA ARG A 59 -7.18 -9.56 -0.90
C ARG A 59 -6.32 -8.59 -0.09
N PRO A 60 -5.23 -8.04 -0.66
CA PRO A 60 -4.53 -6.91 -0.05
C PRO A 60 -5.47 -5.74 0.16
N HIS A 61 -5.48 -5.21 1.38
CA HIS A 61 -6.42 -4.16 1.75
C HIS A 61 -5.73 -2.97 2.39
N ARG A 62 -4.67 -3.19 3.17
CA ARG A 62 -3.83 -2.10 3.70
C ARG A 62 -2.35 -2.44 3.54
N ALA A 63 -1.55 -1.42 3.34
CA ALA A 63 -0.10 -1.50 3.46
C ALA A 63 0.41 -0.32 4.29
N TYR A 64 1.48 -0.55 5.02
CA TYR A 64 1.97 0.38 6.02
C TYR A 64 3.50 0.30 6.11
N ALA A 65 4.19 1.45 6.10
CA ALA A 65 5.63 1.53 6.31
C ALA A 65 6.08 2.85 6.95
N TYR A 66 7.29 2.83 7.51
CA TYR A 66 8.00 4.00 8.01
C TYR A 66 9.16 4.35 7.09
N LEU A 67 9.16 5.58 6.56
CA LEU A 67 10.15 6.06 5.60
C LEU A 67 10.80 7.36 6.10
N PRO A 68 12.09 7.61 5.83
CA PRO A 68 13.12 6.69 5.34
C PRO A 68 13.43 5.53 6.33
N PRO A 69 14.20 4.49 5.96
CA PRO A 69 15.07 4.41 4.79
C PRO A 69 14.29 4.36 3.47
N ILE A 70 14.89 4.89 2.41
CA ILE A 70 14.43 4.70 1.04
C ILE A 70 15.45 3.79 0.37
N ALA A 71 15.07 2.54 0.12
CA ALA A 71 15.92 1.57 -0.55
C ALA A 71 15.06 0.78 -1.52
N ALA A 72 15.35 0.86 -2.81
CA ALA A 72 14.53 0.18 -3.79
C ALA A 72 14.58 -1.35 -3.62
N ALA A 73 13.42 -2.00 -3.64
CA ALA A 73 13.30 -3.45 -3.60
C ALA A 73 13.10 -4.03 -5.02
N PRO A 74 13.52 -5.29 -5.26
CA PRO A 74 13.28 -5.97 -6.52
C PRO A 74 11.79 -6.15 -6.81
N ARG A 75 11.41 -5.88 -8.06
CA ARG A 75 10.10 -6.21 -8.59
C ARG A 75 9.96 -7.71 -8.85
N ARG A 76 8.74 -8.23 -8.76
CA ARG A 76 8.38 -9.59 -9.23
C ARG A 76 7.47 -9.49 -10.44
N GLU A 77 8.08 -9.38 -11.62
CA GLU A 77 7.39 -9.12 -12.89
C GLU A 77 6.27 -10.12 -13.19
N THR A 78 6.49 -11.41 -12.92
CA THR A 78 5.45 -12.44 -13.13
C THR A 78 4.21 -12.19 -12.26
N CYS A 79 4.39 -11.82 -10.99
CA CYS A 79 3.25 -11.61 -10.10
C CYS A 79 2.51 -10.31 -10.46
N GLN A 80 3.24 -9.22 -10.73
CA GLN A 80 2.63 -7.97 -11.20
C GLN A 80 1.83 -8.18 -12.49
N GLY A 81 2.41 -8.89 -13.47
CA GLY A 81 1.72 -9.20 -14.72
C GLY A 81 0.47 -10.06 -14.52
N ASN A 82 0.49 -11.01 -13.58
CA ASN A 82 -0.71 -11.78 -13.24
C ASN A 82 -1.79 -10.91 -12.60
N VAL A 83 -1.43 -10.04 -11.65
CA VAL A 83 -2.36 -9.15 -10.96
C VAL A 83 -3.05 -8.19 -11.94
N GLY A 84 -2.29 -7.58 -12.86
CA GLY A 84 -2.86 -6.74 -13.92
C GLY A 84 -3.87 -7.49 -14.78
N ARG A 85 -3.48 -8.68 -15.28
CA ARG A 85 -4.37 -9.54 -16.08
C ARG A 85 -5.63 -9.98 -15.34
N TRP A 86 -5.60 -10.13 -14.01
CA TRP A 86 -6.80 -10.39 -13.22
C TRP A 86 -7.76 -9.20 -13.21
N GLY A 87 -7.22 -7.98 -13.17
CA GLY A 87 -7.99 -6.75 -13.38
C GLY A 87 -8.62 -6.71 -14.77
N ASP A 88 -7.82 -6.92 -15.81
CA ASP A 88 -8.31 -6.93 -17.21
C ASP A 88 -9.39 -8.00 -17.43
N ALA A 89 -9.27 -9.15 -16.77
CA ALA A 89 -10.27 -10.20 -16.84
C ALA A 89 -11.58 -9.82 -16.13
N GLU A 90 -11.53 -9.11 -14.99
CA GLU A 90 -12.71 -8.65 -14.26
C GLU A 90 -13.39 -7.44 -14.96
N ASN A 91 -12.60 -6.55 -15.56
CA ASN A 91 -13.09 -5.41 -16.32
C ASN A 91 -12.31 -5.22 -17.64
N PRO A 92 -12.70 -5.93 -18.72
CA PRO A 92 -12.00 -5.89 -20.01
C PRO A 92 -12.06 -4.54 -20.74
N ALA A 93 -12.83 -3.58 -20.24
CA ALA A 93 -12.94 -2.24 -20.82
C ALA A 93 -11.85 -1.28 -20.33
N ASN A 94 -10.97 -1.72 -19.42
CA ASN A 94 -9.87 -0.93 -18.88
C ASN A 94 -8.54 -1.70 -18.94
N ASP A 95 -7.41 -1.01 -18.74
CA ASP A 95 -6.06 -1.56 -18.67
C ASP A 95 -5.55 -1.50 -17.22
N TYR A 96 -5.18 -2.64 -16.64
CA TYR A 96 -4.70 -2.74 -15.27
C TYR A 96 -3.24 -3.20 -15.19
N ASP A 97 -2.48 -2.53 -14.33
CA ASP A 97 -1.20 -3.03 -13.82
C ASP A 97 -1.40 -3.84 -12.53
N GLY A 98 -0.42 -4.68 -12.21
CA GLY A 98 -0.17 -5.10 -10.83
C GLY A 98 0.46 -3.96 -10.05
N GLY A 99 -0.33 -2.96 -9.69
CA GLY A 99 0.10 -1.76 -8.97
C GLY A 99 0.51 -2.07 -7.55
N HIS A 100 1.61 -1.49 -7.10
CA HIS A 100 2.07 -1.63 -5.72
C HIS A 100 1.28 -0.73 -4.78
N LEU A 101 0.98 -1.21 -3.57
CA LEU A 101 0.47 -0.34 -2.49
C LEU A 101 1.62 0.55 -1.98
N ILE A 102 2.76 -0.06 -1.66
CA ILE A 102 4.03 0.62 -1.41
C ILE A 102 4.93 0.40 -2.61
N GLY A 103 5.27 1.45 -3.35
CA GLY A 103 6.10 1.35 -4.55
C GLY A 103 7.45 0.69 -4.30
N SER A 104 7.92 -0.10 -5.27
CA SER A 104 9.22 -0.79 -5.20
C SER A 104 10.39 0.17 -5.00
N GLN A 105 10.30 1.40 -5.51
CA GLN A 105 11.29 2.47 -5.33
C GLN A 105 11.39 2.98 -3.89
N LEU A 106 10.37 2.71 -3.05
CA LEU A 106 10.34 3.02 -1.62
C LEU A 106 10.79 1.84 -0.74
N GLY A 107 10.99 0.65 -1.33
CA GLY A 107 11.29 -0.59 -0.60
C GLY A 107 10.17 -1.61 -0.61
N GLY A 108 9.02 -1.25 -1.19
CA GLY A 108 7.85 -2.10 -1.29
C GLY A 108 8.13 -3.50 -1.79
N TRP A 109 7.73 -4.49 -1.01
CA TRP A 109 7.83 -5.90 -1.39
C TRP A 109 7.13 -6.18 -2.73
N GLY A 110 7.79 -6.86 -3.66
CA GLY A 110 7.23 -7.19 -4.96
C GLY A 110 6.19 -8.33 -4.94
N GLY A 111 5.87 -8.90 -3.78
CA GLY A 111 4.94 -10.01 -3.64
C GLY A 111 3.48 -9.60 -3.53
N ARG A 112 2.59 -10.58 -3.64
CA ARG A 112 1.14 -10.36 -3.81
C ARG A 112 0.46 -9.55 -2.72
N ALA A 113 0.94 -9.59 -1.48
CA ALA A 113 0.36 -8.85 -0.36
C ALA A 113 0.45 -7.32 -0.55
N ASN A 114 1.33 -6.87 -1.45
CA ASN A 114 1.55 -5.47 -1.79
C ASN A 114 1.03 -5.10 -3.18
N LEU A 115 0.34 -5.99 -3.89
CA LEU A 115 -0.08 -5.76 -5.28
C LEU A 115 -1.60 -5.76 -5.40
N VAL A 116 -2.17 -4.85 -6.19
CA VAL A 116 -3.59 -4.86 -6.54
C VAL A 116 -3.76 -4.54 -8.03
N PRO A 117 -4.86 -4.96 -8.67
CA PRO A 117 -5.22 -4.42 -9.97
C PRO A 117 -5.41 -2.90 -9.84
N GLN A 118 -4.50 -2.14 -10.44
CA GLN A 118 -4.52 -0.69 -10.41
C GLN A 118 -4.57 -0.18 -11.83
N ASP A 119 -5.47 0.76 -12.09
CA ASP A 119 -5.62 1.38 -13.40
C ASP A 119 -4.26 1.88 -13.91
N ALA A 120 -3.88 1.47 -15.12
CA ALA A 120 -2.53 1.66 -15.62
C ALA A 120 -2.16 3.14 -15.79
N ASN A 121 -3.11 3.99 -16.19
CA ASN A 121 -2.89 5.43 -16.31
C ASN A 121 -2.70 6.07 -14.93
N PHE A 122 -3.52 5.67 -13.95
CA PHE A 122 -3.38 6.12 -12.58
C PHE A 122 -2.06 5.68 -11.94
N ASN A 123 -1.73 4.38 -12.04
CA ASN A 123 -0.52 3.77 -11.49
C ASN A 123 0.74 4.45 -12.04
N ARG A 124 0.87 4.51 -13.38
CA ARG A 124 2.03 5.09 -14.08
C ARG A 124 2.03 6.63 -14.10
N GLY A 125 0.94 7.25 -13.64
CA GLY A 125 0.73 8.69 -13.63
C GLY A 125 0.73 9.28 -12.22
N ASN A 126 -0.45 9.58 -11.69
CA ASN A 126 -0.58 10.31 -10.43
C ASN A 126 -0.07 9.53 -9.21
N TRP A 127 -0.20 8.20 -9.20
CA TRP A 127 0.29 7.37 -8.10
C TRP A 127 1.82 7.38 -8.01
N VAL A 128 2.51 6.98 -9.09
CA VAL A 128 3.99 6.98 -9.12
C VAL A 128 4.58 8.38 -8.92
N ALA A 129 3.88 9.45 -9.31
CA ALA A 129 4.34 10.82 -9.04
C ALA A 129 4.44 11.12 -7.53
N LEU A 130 3.49 10.62 -6.72
CA LEU A 130 3.57 10.74 -5.26
C LEU A 130 4.69 9.91 -4.67
N GLU A 131 4.84 8.67 -5.12
CA GLU A 131 5.91 7.78 -4.63
C GLU A 131 7.30 8.30 -5.02
N ASN A 132 7.48 8.82 -6.24
CA ASN A 132 8.72 9.45 -6.66
C ASN A 132 9.04 10.68 -5.80
N LYS A 133 8.01 11.43 -5.38
CA LYS A 133 8.21 12.55 -4.46
C LYS A 133 8.58 12.06 -3.05
N MET A 134 7.95 11.00 -2.57
CA MET A 134 8.29 10.35 -1.29
C MET A 134 9.73 9.81 -1.27
N ALA A 135 10.24 9.32 -2.40
CA ALA A 135 11.62 8.84 -2.51
C ALA A 135 12.66 9.95 -2.22
N LEU A 136 12.30 11.23 -2.41
CA LEU A 136 13.15 12.37 -2.06
C LEU A 136 13.20 12.66 -0.55
N CYS A 137 12.42 11.96 0.28
CA CYS A 137 12.48 12.09 1.73
C CYS A 137 13.73 11.44 2.33
N GLY A 138 14.59 10.78 1.55
CA GLY A 138 15.74 9.99 2.04
C GLY A 138 16.75 10.74 2.92
N SER A 139 16.79 12.08 2.86
CA SER A 139 17.64 12.93 3.71
C SER A 139 17.05 13.19 5.11
N LEU A 140 15.78 12.84 5.34
CA LEU A 140 15.12 12.98 6.63
C LEU A 140 15.58 11.86 7.59
N PRO A 141 15.46 12.05 8.91
CA PRO A 141 15.72 10.98 9.88
C PRO A 141 14.86 9.74 9.62
N SER A 142 15.38 8.56 9.96
CA SER A 142 14.65 7.30 9.78
C SER A 142 13.30 7.33 10.49
N GLY A 143 12.29 6.80 9.82
CA GLY A 143 10.90 6.74 10.24
C GLY A 143 10.20 8.10 10.33
N ARG A 144 10.75 9.16 9.71
CA ARG A 144 10.16 10.50 9.76
C ARG A 144 8.73 10.54 9.21
N MET A 145 8.47 9.81 8.14
CA MET A 145 7.20 9.74 7.45
C MET A 145 6.55 8.40 7.71
N ARG A 146 5.32 8.41 8.20
CA ARG A 146 4.43 7.25 8.17
C ARG A 146 3.71 7.23 6.83
N TYR A 147 3.76 6.10 6.14
CA TYR A 147 3.15 5.88 4.84
C TYR A 147 2.09 4.78 4.95
N PHE A 148 0.82 5.14 4.80
CA PHE A 148 -0.30 4.23 4.97
C PHE A 148 -1.20 4.24 3.74
N ILE A 149 -1.50 3.05 3.23
CA ILE A 149 -2.19 2.86 1.96
C ILE A 149 -3.41 1.97 2.19
N GLY A 150 -4.49 2.29 1.49
CA GLY A 150 -5.70 1.48 1.47
C GLY A 150 -6.18 1.17 0.07
N ALA A 151 -6.45 -0.10 -0.18
CA ALA A 151 -7.20 -0.59 -1.34
C ALA A 151 -8.62 -0.95 -0.88
N ASN A 152 -9.61 -0.18 -1.31
CA ASN A 152 -10.99 -0.33 -0.89
C ASN A 152 -11.81 -0.99 -2.00
N TYR A 153 -12.45 -2.11 -1.68
CA TYR A 153 -13.22 -2.91 -2.63
C TYR A 153 -14.71 -2.61 -2.53
N PRO A 154 -15.45 -2.61 -3.65
CA PRO A 154 -16.89 -2.32 -3.65
C PRO A 154 -17.74 -3.43 -2.99
N ASN A 155 -17.21 -4.65 -2.89
CA ASN A 155 -17.87 -5.81 -2.26
C ASN A 155 -16.82 -6.90 -1.95
N SER A 156 -17.26 -8.05 -1.44
CA SER A 156 -16.38 -9.18 -1.08
C SER A 156 -15.90 -10.04 -2.27
N SER A 157 -16.50 -9.89 -3.45
CA SER A 157 -16.13 -10.67 -4.64
C SER A 157 -15.15 -9.97 -5.57
N ALA A 158 -15.16 -8.63 -5.62
CA ALA A 158 -14.37 -7.85 -6.56
C ALA A 158 -12.85 -8.04 -6.38
N LEU A 159 -12.11 -8.14 -7.47
CA LEU A 159 -10.65 -8.16 -7.51
C LEU A 159 -10.05 -6.77 -7.66
N ILE A 160 -10.81 -5.84 -8.25
CA ILE A 160 -10.41 -4.46 -8.48
C ILE A 160 -10.89 -3.61 -7.28
N PRO A 161 -9.99 -2.95 -6.54
CA PRO A 161 -10.41 -1.91 -5.61
C PRO A 161 -10.99 -0.75 -6.41
N ASN A 162 -12.15 -0.20 -6.02
CA ASN A 162 -12.73 0.95 -6.71
C ASN A 162 -12.13 2.29 -6.22
N ASN A 163 -11.50 2.26 -5.04
CA ASN A 163 -10.88 3.42 -4.42
C ASN A 163 -9.54 3.07 -3.77
N MET A 164 -8.57 3.94 -3.97
CA MET A 164 -7.23 3.85 -3.39
C MET A 164 -7.00 5.07 -2.49
N THR A 165 -6.55 4.85 -1.26
CA THR A 165 -6.28 5.93 -0.30
C THR A 165 -4.82 5.95 0.10
N MET A 166 -4.29 7.14 0.33
CA MET A 166 -2.92 7.35 0.82
C MET A 166 -2.94 8.38 1.94
N GLU A 167 -2.45 7.98 3.11
CA GLU A 167 -2.20 8.87 4.23
C GLU A 167 -0.70 8.96 4.49
N ILE A 168 -0.20 10.19 4.56
CA ILE A 168 1.19 10.48 4.90
C ILE A 168 1.19 11.30 6.17
N THR A 169 1.92 10.87 7.20
CA THR A 169 2.07 11.60 8.46
C THR A 169 3.54 11.91 8.72
N ASN A 170 3.88 13.18 8.97
CA ASN A 170 5.18 13.52 9.54
C ASN A 170 5.13 13.24 11.05
N ARG A 171 5.90 12.26 11.49
CA ARG A 171 5.88 11.77 12.87
C ARG A 171 6.54 12.71 13.88
N SER A 172 7.36 13.66 13.42
CA SER A 172 7.97 14.66 14.30
C SER A 172 7.01 15.79 14.67
N THR A 173 6.04 16.10 13.82
CA THR A 173 5.07 17.19 14.00
C THR A 173 3.65 16.70 14.26
N GLY A 174 3.35 15.46 13.88
CA GLY A 174 1.99 14.91 13.86
C GLY A 174 1.13 15.42 12.70
N SER A 175 1.66 16.28 11.82
CA SER A 175 0.91 16.75 10.65
C SER A 175 0.71 15.64 9.63
N SER A 176 -0.46 15.60 9.00
CA SER A 176 -0.78 14.59 7.99
C SER A 176 -1.50 15.17 6.78
N VAL A 177 -1.43 14.43 5.68
CA VAL A 177 -2.27 14.61 4.50
C VAL A 177 -2.93 13.28 4.16
N PHE A 178 -4.24 13.31 3.93
CA PHE A 178 -5.01 12.19 3.44
C PHE A 178 -5.47 12.48 2.01
N MET A 179 -5.29 11.49 1.13
CA MET A 179 -5.67 11.53 -0.27
C MET A 179 -6.53 10.32 -0.64
N SER A 180 -7.49 10.53 -1.54
CA SER A 180 -8.42 9.50 -1.99
C SER A 180 -8.61 9.58 -3.51
N PHE A 181 -8.38 8.46 -4.20
CA PHE A 181 -8.38 8.34 -5.65
C PHE A 181 -9.40 7.30 -6.09
N SER A 182 -10.14 7.58 -7.17
CA SER A 182 -10.87 6.51 -7.87
C SER A 182 -9.84 5.65 -8.60
N ASN A 183 -9.99 4.32 -8.59
CA ASN A 183 -9.11 3.43 -9.34
C ASN A 183 -9.53 3.36 -10.82
N THR A 184 -9.39 4.49 -11.49
CA THR A 184 -9.71 4.77 -12.89
C THR A 184 -8.67 5.74 -13.43
N ASP A 185 -8.64 5.98 -14.74
CA ASP A 185 -7.78 6.96 -15.40
C ASP A 185 -7.52 8.21 -14.55
N GLY A 186 -6.23 8.53 -14.36
CA GLY A 186 -5.77 9.69 -13.61
C GLY A 186 -6.11 9.70 -12.11
N GLY A 187 -6.69 8.65 -11.55
CA GLY A 187 -7.20 8.65 -10.17
C GLY A 187 -8.61 9.25 -10.05
N GLY A 188 -9.35 9.36 -11.17
CA GLY A 188 -10.64 10.04 -11.25
C GLY A 188 -10.53 11.56 -11.38
N SER A 189 -11.67 12.25 -11.34
CA SER A 189 -11.76 13.71 -11.58
C SER A 189 -10.96 14.56 -10.58
N SER A 190 -10.76 14.08 -9.35
CA SER A 190 -9.96 14.74 -8.31
C SER A 190 -8.51 14.27 -8.28
N GLY A 191 -8.11 13.26 -9.05
CA GLY A 191 -6.81 12.60 -8.87
C GLY A 191 -5.62 13.54 -9.02
N THR A 192 -5.67 14.47 -9.98
CA THR A 192 -4.61 15.48 -10.15
C THR A 192 -4.53 16.45 -8.95
N SER A 193 -5.67 16.88 -8.41
CA SER A 193 -5.70 17.76 -7.23
C SER A 193 -5.20 17.04 -5.98
N GLU A 194 -5.57 15.78 -5.78
CA GLU A 194 -5.11 14.96 -4.65
C GLU A 194 -3.60 14.73 -4.72
N LYS A 195 -3.08 14.35 -5.89
CA LYS A 195 -1.63 14.24 -6.13
C LYS A 195 -0.89 15.54 -5.83
N ASN A 196 -1.41 16.68 -6.26
CA ASN A 196 -0.76 17.98 -5.99
C ASN A 196 -0.74 18.30 -4.50
N ARG A 197 -1.82 18.00 -3.76
CA ARG A 197 -1.88 18.17 -2.30
C ARG A 197 -0.82 17.33 -1.59
N GLY A 198 -0.68 16.06 -1.98
CA GLY A 198 0.36 15.18 -1.43
C GLY A 198 1.78 15.66 -1.71
N ILE A 199 2.06 16.09 -2.95
CA ILE A 199 3.37 16.66 -3.30
C ILE A 199 3.68 17.91 -2.48
N SER A 200 2.73 18.85 -2.37
CA SER A 200 2.93 20.07 -1.59
C SER A 200 3.18 19.77 -0.10
N PHE A 201 2.48 18.78 0.46
CA PHE A 201 2.76 18.31 1.80
C PHE A 201 4.19 17.78 1.91
N LEU A 202 4.63 16.89 1.02
CA LEU A 202 5.98 16.33 1.04
C LEU A 202 7.07 17.42 0.89
N ASP A 203 6.86 18.40 0.00
CA ASP A 203 7.72 19.57 -0.14
C ASP A 203 7.88 20.34 1.17
N SER A 204 6.75 20.70 1.79
CA SER A 204 6.76 21.42 3.07
C SER A 204 7.41 20.65 4.23
N ASN A 205 7.52 19.32 4.11
CA ASN A 205 8.15 18.45 5.09
C ASN A 205 9.60 18.08 4.75
N GLY A 206 10.17 18.68 3.70
CA GLY A 206 11.61 18.60 3.39
C GLY A 206 12.02 17.43 2.49
N CYS A 207 11.08 16.81 1.78
CA CYS A 207 11.39 15.76 0.80
C CYS A 207 11.83 16.38 -0.53
N ARG A 208 13.14 16.62 -0.69
CA ARG A 208 13.73 17.36 -1.81
C ARG A 208 15.13 16.84 -2.15
#